data_AF-A0A839GVE5-F1
#
_entry.id   AF-A0A839GVE5-F1
#
_cell.length_a   1.000
_cell.length_b   1.000
_cell.length_c   1.000
_cell.angle_alpha   90.00
_cell.angle_beta   90.00
_cell.angle_gamma   90.00
#
_symmetry.space_group_name_H-M   'P 1'
#
loop_
_entity.id
_entity.type
_entity.pdbx_description
1 polymer ?
#
loop_
_entity_poly.entity_id
_entity_poly.type
_entity_poly.pdbx_seq_one_letter_code
_entity_poly.pdbx_strand_id
1 'polypeptide(L)' 'MTKQNAVDLVLNQFSQFSAVYTAYQEITAALHERDSQRLTTILSQYQNTGTEMDTAIA' A
#
# COMPACT_ATOMS: atom_id res chain seq x y z
N MET A 1 -13.87 -19.80 -3.50
CA MET A 1 -13.26 -18.45 -3.46
C MET A 1 -12.30 -18.40 -2.29
N THR A 2 -11.07 -17.94 -2.50
CA THR A 2 -10.12 -17.68 -1.40
C THR A 2 -10.44 -16.33 -0.76
N LYS A 3 -9.96 -16.08 0.46
CA LYS A 3 -10.10 -14.77 1.12
C LYS A 3 -9.46 -13.64 0.31
N GLN A 4 -8.34 -13.93 -0.36
CA GLN A 4 -7.66 -13.02 -1.28
C GLN A 4 -8.59 -12.55 -2.41
N ASN A 5 -9.26 -13.49 -3.09
CA ASN A 5 -10.16 -13.18 -4.19
C ASN A 5 -11.35 -12.31 -3.78
N ALA A 6 -11.80 -12.37 -2.51
CA ALA A 6 -12.87 -11.51 -2.01
C ALA A 6 -12.39 -10.09 -1.70
N VAL A 7 -11.17 -9.96 -1.16
CA VAL A 7 -10.52 -8.65 -0.93
C VAL A 7 -10.29 -7.98 -2.28
N ASP A 8 -9.70 -8.68 -3.25
CA ASP A 8 -9.42 -8.13 -4.59
C ASP A 8 -10.70 -7.65 -5.29
N LEU A 9 -11.82 -8.37 -5.11
CA LEU A 9 -13.12 -7.99 -5.68
C LEU A 9 -13.64 -6.66 -5.11
N VAL A 10 -13.46 -6.45 -3.81
CA VAL A 10 -13.85 -5.19 -3.13
C VAL A 10 -12.89 -4.07 -3.49
N LEU A 11 -11.58 -4.32 -3.51
CA LEU A 11 -10.57 -3.33 -3.88
C LEU A 11 -10.75 -2.85 -5.33
N ASN A 12 -11.15 -3.73 -6.25
CA ASN A 12 -11.45 -3.37 -7.63
C ASN A 12 -12.66 -2.43 -7.77
N GLN A 13 -13.57 -2.37 -6.79
CA GLN A 13 -14.68 -1.40 -6.79
C GLN A 13 -14.27 -0.02 -6.29
N PHE A 14 -13.17 0.09 -5.53
CA PHE A 14 -12.73 1.33 -4.89
C PHE A 14 -11.25 1.59 -5.17
N SER A 15 -10.94 2.15 -6.34
CA SER A 15 -9.56 2.34 -6.81
C SER A 15 -8.66 3.11 -5.84
N GLN A 16 -9.18 4.16 -5.20
CA GLN A 16 -8.45 4.92 -4.17
C GLN A 16 -8.15 4.06 -2.94
N PHE A 17 -9.13 3.31 -2.45
CA PHE A 17 -8.92 2.42 -1.30
C PHE A 17 -7.94 1.29 -1.63
N SER A 18 -7.98 0.76 -2.86
CA SER A 18 -6.98 -0.20 -3.36
C SER A 18 -5.56 0.36 -3.30
N ALA A 19 -5.35 1.59 -3.78
CA ALA A 19 -4.04 2.24 -3.73
C ALA A 19 -3.52 2.42 -2.29
N VAL A 20 -4.38 2.87 -1.37
CA VAL A 20 -4.01 3.00 0.06
C VAL A 20 -3.69 1.63 0.67
N TYR A 21 -4.51 0.62 0.40
CA TYR A 21 -4.34 -0.72 0.94
C TYR A 21 -3.02 -1.36 0.49
N THR A 22 -2.68 -1.25 -0.80
CA THR A 22 -1.42 -1.77 -1.35
C THR A 22 -0.21 -1.08 -0.72
N ALA A 23 -0.20 0.26 -0.65
CA ALA A 23 0.90 1.01 -0.03
C ALA A 23 1.08 0.62 1.45
N TYR A 24 -0.03 0.48 2.18
CA TYR A 24 0.00 0.04 3.57
C TYR A 24 0.60 -1.37 3.73
N GLN A 25 0.24 -2.32 2.86
CA GLN A 25 0.79 -3.68 2.89
C GLN A 25 2.31 -3.70 2.64
N GLU A 26 2.80 -2.94 1.67
CA GLU A 26 4.22 -2.88 1.35
C GLU A 26 5.05 -2.29 2.50
N ILE A 27 4.59 -1.19 3.09
CA ILE A 27 5.24 -0.57 4.26
C ILE A 27 5.23 -1.54 5.45
N THR A 28 4.08 -2.17 5.73
CA THR A 28 3.95 -3.12 6.85
C THR A 28 4.87 -4.32 6.66
N ALA A 29 5.00 -4.83 5.44
CA ALA A 29 5.91 -5.93 5.13
C ALA A 29 7.38 -5.54 5.38
N ALA A 30 7.81 -4.37 4.89
CA ALA A 30 9.17 -3.88 5.11
C ALA A 30 9.48 -3.67 6.62
N LEU A 31 8.52 -3.16 7.38
CA LEU A 31 8.64 -3.02 8.85
C LEU A 31 8.75 -4.38 9.55
N HIS A 32 7.91 -5.34 9.18
CA HIS A 32 7.93 -6.69 9.75
C HIS A 32 9.26 -7.40 9.48
N GLU A 33 9.80 -7.25 8.27
CA GLU A 33 11.08 -7.81 7.84
C GLU A 33 12.29 -7.04 8.39
N ARG A 34 12.05 -5.87 9.02
CA ARG A 34 13.10 -4.94 9.48
C ARG A 34 14.04 -4.49 8.36
N ASP A 35 13.51 -4.45 7.13
CA ASP A 35 14.27 -4.07 5.93
C ASP A 35 14.18 -2.55 5.72
N SER A 36 15.13 -1.84 6.34
CA SER A 36 15.24 -0.39 6.21
C SER A 36 15.52 0.09 4.79
N GLN A 37 16.22 -0.69 3.96
CA GLN A 37 16.50 -0.33 2.58
C GLN A 37 15.24 -0.43 1.72
N ARG A 38 14.47 -1.49 1.91
CA ARG A 38 13.17 -1.67 1.26
C ARG A 38 12.19 -0.57 1.66
N LEU A 39 12.10 -0.26 2.95
CA LEU A 39 11.24 0.83 3.44
C LEU A 39 11.64 2.18 2.82
N THR A 40 12.94 2.50 2.81
CA THR A 40 13.45 3.73 2.19
C THR A 40 13.11 3.79 0.69
N THR A 41 13.24 2.66 0.00
CA THR A 41 12.92 2.55 -1.42
C THR A 41 11.44 2.83 -1.68
N ILE A 42 10.54 2.17 -0.94
CA ILE A 42 9.08 2.37 -1.01
C ILE A 42 8.73 3.84 -0.81
N LEU A 43 9.27 4.48 0.23
CA LEU A 43 8.97 5.89 0.52
C LEU A 43 9.54 6.84 -0.54
N SER A 44 10.76 6.58 -1.04
CA SER A 44 11.39 7.43 -2.06
C SER A 44 10.76 7.33 -3.45
N GLN A 45 10.16 6.19 -3.77
CA GLN A 45 9.51 5.93 -5.05
C GLN A 45 7.99 6.10 -4.99
N TYR A 46 7.46 6.49 -3.83
CA TYR A 46 6.04 6.71 -3.65
C TYR A 46 5.56 7.80 -4.61
N GLN A 47 4.57 7.46 -5.42
CA GLN A 47 3.92 8.38 -6.34
C GLN A 47 2.64 8.89 -5.72
N ASN A 48 2.34 10.17 -5.93
CA ASN A 48 1.11 10.75 -5.46
C ASN A 48 -0.10 10.04 -6.10
N THR A 49 -0.96 9.44 -5.28
CA THR A 49 -2.10 8.65 -5.76
C THR A 49 -3.44 9.39 -5.65
N GLY A 50 -3.44 10.63 -5.16
CA GLY A 50 -4.65 11.38 -4.87
C GLY A 50 -5.45 10.78 -3.71
N THR A 51 -4.76 10.23 -2.72
CA THR A 51 -5.35 9.58 -1.54
C THR A 51 -4.80 10.17 -0.25
N GLU A 52 -5.42 9.85 0.87
CA GLU A 52 -4.95 10.26 2.21
C GLU A 52 -3.53 9.74 2.51
N MET A 53 -3.09 8.69 1.81
CA MET A 53 -1.73 8.16 1.92
C MET A 53 -0.67 9.19 1.46
N ASP A 54 -1.03 10.10 0.56
CA ASP A 54 -0.14 11.19 0.13
C ASP A 54 0.22 12.11 1.30
N THR A 55 -0.73 12.37 2.20
CA THR A 55 -0.50 13.22 3.37
C THR A 55 0.33 12.52 4.43
N ALA A 56 0.28 11.18 4.49
CA ALA A 56 1.04 10.40 5.45
C ALA A 56 2.50 10.17 5.04
N ILE A 57 2.80 10.20 3.74
CA ILE A 57 4.15 9.96 3.20
C ILE A 57 4.89 11.27 2.82
N ALA A 58 4.17 12.35 2.48
CA ALA A 58 4.75 13.66 2.16
C ALA A 58 5.54 14.28 3.32
#